data_AF-X0QVG2-F1
#
_entry.id   AF-X0QVG2-F1
#
_cell.length_a   1.000
_cell.length_b   1.000
_cell.length_c   1.000
_cell.angle_alpha   90.00
_cell.angle_beta   90.00
_cell.angle_gamma   90.00
#
_symmetry.space_group_name_H-M   'P 1'
#
loop_
_entity.id
_entity.type
_entity.pdbx_description
1 polymer ?
#
loop_
_entity_poly.entity_id
_entity_poly.type
_entity_poly.pdbx_seq_one_letter_code
_entity_poly.pdbx_strand_id
1 'polypeptide(L)'
;MIVGLAPNAEVIISVEVSSNGVSSNVNGATTNIDTSEVMTITVLPQTIVDGTAAPSNKNTTSTTTLRGLNLLKSQVIAACTGVTANSLTYVSTELSGKPGQCIYYKITAKNTFTETNKTLNTVVVTDIFDTKKVAYNTTSFSSVTDNGSAVANGNYASPTLTGTFSSLKPSETGTVYFSTKVLETGAAK
;
A
#
# COMPACT_ATOMS: atom_id res chain seq x y z
N MET A 1 39.38 37.65 24.16
CA MET A 1 38.93 38.73 23.25
C MET A 1 38.03 38.06 22.21
N ILE A 2 36.75 38.41 22.14
CA ILE A 2 35.86 37.89 21.09
C ILE A 2 36.14 38.77 19.88
N VAL A 3 36.78 38.22 18.86
CA VAL A 3 37.08 38.92 17.62
C VAL A 3 35.81 38.83 16.76
N GLY A 4 35.14 39.96 16.55
CA GLY A 4 34.03 40.07 15.61
C GLY A 4 34.55 40.19 14.17
N LEU A 5 33.72 39.79 13.21
CA LEU A 5 34.01 39.93 11.77
C LEU A 5 34.44 41.37 11.43
N ALA A 6 35.56 41.53 10.72
CA ALA A 6 35.99 42.82 10.21
C ALA A 6 34.92 43.44 9.28
N PRO A 7 34.84 44.78 9.17
CA PRO A 7 33.97 45.43 8.22
C PRO A 7 34.26 44.91 6.79
N ASN A 8 33.24 44.37 6.12
CA ASN A 8 33.29 43.74 4.79
C ASN A 8 33.90 42.33 4.71
N ALA A 9 34.16 41.65 5.84
CA ALA A 9 34.48 40.23 5.81
C ALA A 9 33.24 39.40 5.43
N GLU A 10 33.39 38.49 4.46
CA GLU A 10 32.32 37.58 4.01
C GLU A 10 32.57 36.16 4.53
N VAL A 11 31.49 35.47 4.87
CA VAL A 11 31.51 34.04 5.23
C VAL A 11 30.79 33.27 4.13
N ILE A 12 31.46 32.26 3.56
CA ILE A 12 30.84 31.40 2.55
C ILE A 12 30.19 30.21 3.25
N ILE A 13 28.88 30.08 3.07
CA ILE A 13 28.08 28.97 3.54
C ILE A 13 27.54 28.23 2.31
N SER A 14 27.93 26.96 2.16
CA SER A 14 27.33 26.08 1.15
C SER A 14 26.24 25.24 1.79
N VAL A 15 25.12 25.09 1.08
CA VAL A 15 24.02 24.20 1.45
C VAL A 15 23.89 23.13 0.38
N GLU A 16 24.03 21.88 0.79
CA GLU A 16 23.74 20.71 -0.06
C GLU A 16 22.41 20.10 0.39
N VAL A 17 21.52 19.87 -0.58
CA VAL A 17 20.25 19.18 -0.38
C VAL A 17 20.23 17.94 -1.26
N SER A 18 20.09 16.76 -0.64
CA SER A 18 19.96 15.49 -1.35
C SER A 18 18.66 14.78 -0.97
N SER A 19 18.01 14.14 -1.94
CA SER A 19 16.82 13.28 -1.76
C SER A 19 17.05 11.95 -2.48
N ASN A 20 16.50 10.87 -1.92
CA ASN A 20 16.49 9.53 -2.50
C ASN A 20 15.14 9.14 -3.12
N GLY A 21 14.22 10.09 -3.28
CA GLY A 21 12.86 9.84 -3.75
C GLY A 21 12.83 9.20 -5.15
N VAL A 22 12.14 8.06 -5.27
CA VAL A 22 11.83 7.39 -6.54
C VAL A 22 10.31 7.25 -6.68
N SER A 23 9.68 8.11 -7.47
CA SER A 23 8.23 7.99 -7.75
C SER A 23 7.99 7.04 -8.92
N SER A 24 7.00 6.15 -8.79
CA SER A 24 6.45 5.42 -9.92
C SER A 24 4.94 5.27 -9.75
N ASN A 25 4.19 6.02 -10.56
CA ASN A 25 2.73 5.96 -10.71
C ASN A 25 2.34 5.29 -12.04
N VAL A 26 3.13 4.31 -12.51
CA VAL A 26 2.78 3.53 -13.69
C VAL A 26 1.70 2.48 -13.37
N ASN A 27 0.78 2.29 -14.31
CA ASN A 27 -0.25 1.25 -14.24
C ASN A 27 0.42 -0.15 -14.15
N GLY A 28 0.10 -0.93 -13.12
CA GLY A 28 0.75 -2.22 -12.84
C GLY A 28 2.08 -2.13 -12.09
N ALA A 29 2.47 -0.95 -11.59
CA ALA A 29 3.69 -0.79 -10.80
C ALA A 29 3.54 -1.26 -9.34
N THR A 30 4.67 -1.53 -8.71
CA THR A 30 4.77 -1.72 -7.25
C THR A 30 4.24 -0.50 -6.52
N THR A 31 3.38 -0.70 -5.53
CA THR A 31 2.92 0.39 -4.65
C THR A 31 4.10 1.00 -3.90
N ASN A 32 4.18 2.34 -3.82
CA ASN A 32 5.16 3.05 -3.01
C ASN A 32 4.75 3.13 -1.52
N ILE A 33 3.63 2.50 -1.14
CA ILE A 33 3.26 2.38 0.27
C ILE A 33 4.38 1.66 1.03
N ASP A 34 4.71 2.19 2.20
CA ASP A 34 5.79 1.77 3.09
C ASP A 34 7.21 2.10 2.57
N THR A 35 7.34 2.81 1.45
CA THR A 35 8.62 3.41 1.03
C THR A 35 8.87 4.74 1.76
N SER A 36 10.16 5.06 1.98
CA SER A 36 10.58 6.29 2.67
C SER A 36 11.45 7.15 1.77
N GLU A 37 11.14 8.44 1.75
CA GLU A 37 12.00 9.49 1.21
C GLU A 37 12.79 10.11 2.36
N VAL A 38 14.11 10.19 2.20
CA VAL A 38 15.04 10.83 3.14
C VAL A 38 15.64 12.05 2.46
N MET A 39 15.36 13.22 3.01
CA MET A 39 16.02 14.48 2.65
C MET A 39 17.15 14.73 3.63
N THR A 40 18.36 14.96 3.13
CA THR A 40 19.51 15.37 3.94
C THR A 40 19.88 16.81 3.60
N ILE A 41 19.95 17.67 4.62
CA ILE A 41 20.45 19.04 4.49
C ILE A 41 21.80 19.10 5.17
N THR A 42 22.85 19.44 4.42
CA THR A 42 24.20 19.63 4.94
C THR A 42 24.61 21.08 4.78
N VAL A 43 25.00 21.71 5.89
CA VAL A 43 25.61 23.04 5.94
C VAL A 43 27.11 22.86 6.05
N LEU A 44 27.85 23.38 5.06
CA LEU A 44 29.30 23.32 4.98
C LEU A 44 29.88 24.74 5.10
N PRO A 45 30.38 25.14 6.29
CA PRO A 45 31.16 26.37 6.46
C PRO A 45 32.54 26.17 5.83
N GLN A 46 32.94 27.00 4.86
CA GLN A 46 34.18 26.75 4.09
C GLN A 46 35.34 27.69 4.43
N THR A 47 35.09 28.81 5.10
CA THR A 47 36.08 29.88 5.23
C THR A 47 36.64 30.00 6.65
N ILE A 48 37.97 30.08 6.74
CA ILE A 48 38.69 30.56 7.93
C ILE A 48 38.56 32.09 7.97
N VAL A 49 38.20 32.66 9.12
CA VAL A 49 38.06 34.11 9.32
C VAL A 49 39.01 34.55 10.43
N ASP A 50 39.92 35.49 10.13
CA ASP A 50 40.86 36.06 11.11
C ASP A 50 41.63 35.00 11.90
N GLY A 51 42.09 33.94 11.23
CA GLY A 51 42.81 32.82 11.83
C GLY A 51 41.95 31.84 12.64
N THR A 52 40.64 32.11 12.77
CA THR A 52 39.68 31.20 13.40
C THR A 52 39.19 30.18 12.37
N ALA A 53 39.38 28.89 12.67
CA ALA A 53 38.94 27.80 11.80
C ALA A 53 37.43 27.84 11.56
N ALA A 54 37.00 27.41 10.37
CA ALA A 54 35.59 27.25 10.05
C ALA A 54 34.92 26.28 11.07
N PRO A 55 33.67 26.55 11.51
CA PRO A 55 32.93 25.62 12.33
C PRO A 55 32.79 24.25 11.66
N SER A 56 32.59 23.20 12.46
CA SER A 56 32.34 21.87 11.92
C SER A 56 31.04 21.83 11.11
N ASN A 57 31.06 21.05 10.02
CA ASN A 57 29.87 20.77 9.22
C ASN A 57 28.72 20.29 10.11
N LYS A 58 27.51 20.72 9.76
CA LYS A 58 26.29 20.25 10.39
C LYS A 58 25.39 19.66 9.33
N ASN A 59 24.80 18.51 9.64
CA ASN A 59 23.74 17.95 8.83
C ASN A 59 22.51 17.70 9.69
N THR A 60 21.37 17.67 9.03
CA THR A 60 20.12 17.14 9.57
C THR A 60 19.40 16.36 8.49
N THR A 61 18.53 15.46 8.89
CA THR A 61 17.73 14.66 7.97
C THR A 61 16.25 14.83 8.29
N SER A 62 15.43 14.77 7.24
CA SER A 62 13.99 14.68 7.31
C SER A 62 13.54 13.45 6.56
N THR A 63 12.78 12.57 7.21
CA THR A 63 12.28 11.33 6.61
C THR A 63 10.77 11.38 6.52
N THR A 64 10.24 11.11 5.32
CA THR A 64 8.80 10.95 5.08
C THR A 64 8.53 9.53 4.60
N THR A 65 7.63 8.82 5.28
CA THR A 65 7.20 7.47 4.88
C THR A 65 5.77 7.52 4.35
N LEU A 66 5.55 7.01 3.14
CA LEU A 66 4.21 6.95 2.57
C LEU A 66 3.42 5.82 3.23
N ARG A 67 2.32 6.16 3.91
CA ARG A 67 1.39 5.20 4.53
C ARG A 67 0.01 5.32 3.90
N GLY A 68 -0.77 4.24 3.97
CA GLY A 68 -2.11 4.23 3.39
C GLY A 68 -2.77 2.86 3.46
N LEU A 69 -3.54 2.55 2.42
CA LEU A 69 -4.19 1.25 2.24
C LEU A 69 -3.45 0.44 1.18
N ASN A 70 -2.88 -0.69 1.56
CA ASN A 70 -2.29 -1.64 0.61
C ASN A 70 -3.34 -2.70 0.23
N LEU A 71 -3.60 -2.85 -1.07
CA LEU A 71 -4.54 -3.83 -1.62
C LEU A 71 -3.79 -4.89 -2.42
N LEU A 72 -4.00 -6.16 -2.08
CA LEU A 72 -3.44 -7.29 -2.83
C LEU A 72 -4.54 -8.28 -3.18
N LYS A 73 -4.65 -8.62 -4.47
CA LYS A 73 -5.56 -9.64 -4.99
C LYS A 73 -4.77 -10.91 -5.31
N SER A 74 -5.34 -12.04 -4.95
CA SER A 74 -4.79 -13.37 -5.23
C SER A 74 -5.94 -14.34 -5.51
N GLN A 75 -5.64 -15.46 -6.16
CA GLN A 75 -6.64 -16.37 -6.69
C GLN A 75 -6.22 -17.83 -6.63
N VAL A 76 -7.20 -18.73 -6.72
CA VAL A 76 -7.02 -20.19 -6.75
C VAL A 76 -8.20 -20.87 -7.44
N ILE A 77 -7.93 -21.94 -8.19
CA ILE A 77 -9.00 -22.79 -8.75
C ILE A 77 -9.32 -23.87 -7.71
N ALA A 78 -10.60 -24.03 -7.38
CA ALA A 78 -11.08 -25.05 -6.46
C ALA A 78 -12.46 -25.58 -6.86
N ALA A 79 -12.94 -26.59 -6.13
CA ALA A 79 -14.31 -27.07 -6.30
C ALA A 79 -15.32 -25.96 -5.97
N CYS A 80 -16.44 -25.90 -6.69
CA CYS A 80 -17.45 -24.84 -6.52
C CYS A 80 -18.24 -24.91 -5.20
N THR A 81 -18.15 -26.03 -4.48
CA THR A 81 -18.94 -26.32 -3.28
C THR A 81 -18.09 -27.08 -2.27
N GLY A 82 -18.43 -26.97 -0.98
CA GLY A 82 -17.75 -27.73 0.08
C GLY A 82 -16.32 -27.24 0.37
N VAL A 83 -15.98 -26.02 -0.04
CA VAL A 83 -14.67 -25.42 0.15
C VAL A 83 -14.78 -24.23 1.10
N THR A 84 -13.93 -24.22 2.12
CA THR A 84 -13.76 -23.07 3.02
C THR A 84 -12.72 -22.12 2.41
N ALA A 85 -13.14 -20.92 2.00
CA ALA A 85 -12.27 -20.03 1.22
C ALA A 85 -10.97 -19.64 1.94
N ASN A 86 -10.99 -19.50 3.27
CA ASN A 86 -9.82 -19.11 4.05
C ASN A 86 -8.78 -20.23 4.25
N SER A 87 -9.10 -21.49 3.89
CA SER A 87 -8.17 -22.63 4.01
C SER A 87 -7.43 -22.95 2.71
N LEU A 88 -7.68 -22.19 1.64
CA LEU A 88 -7.07 -22.40 0.33
C LEU A 88 -5.69 -21.74 0.22
N THR A 89 -4.85 -22.31 -0.65
CA THR A 89 -3.56 -21.73 -1.03
C THR A 89 -3.72 -20.83 -2.26
N TYR A 90 -3.65 -19.52 -2.07
CA TYR A 90 -3.81 -18.53 -3.12
C TYR A 90 -2.49 -18.18 -3.80
N VAL A 91 -2.54 -17.90 -5.10
CA VAL A 91 -1.41 -17.39 -5.89
C VAL A 91 -1.73 -16.01 -6.46
N SER A 92 -0.69 -15.21 -6.69
CA SER A 92 -0.84 -13.88 -7.33
C SER A 92 -0.62 -13.92 -8.84
N THR A 93 -0.37 -15.10 -9.40
CA THR A 93 -0.19 -15.30 -10.84
C THR A 93 -1.54 -15.49 -11.54
N GLU A 94 -1.55 -15.23 -12.85
CA GLU A 94 -2.73 -15.53 -13.68
C GLU A 94 -3.08 -17.03 -13.63
N LEU A 95 -4.40 -17.32 -13.65
CA LEU A 95 -4.94 -18.67 -13.70
C LEU A 95 -5.84 -18.81 -14.93
N SER A 96 -5.73 -19.97 -15.59
CA SER A 96 -6.60 -20.33 -16.72
C SER A 96 -7.68 -21.30 -16.25
N GLY A 97 -8.84 -20.76 -15.88
CA GLY A 97 -10.02 -21.56 -15.52
C GLY A 97 -10.72 -22.16 -16.75
N LYS A 98 -11.29 -23.35 -16.59
CA LYS A 98 -12.15 -23.99 -17.61
C LYS A 98 -13.63 -23.76 -17.27
N PRO A 99 -14.53 -23.72 -18.27
CA PRO A 99 -15.96 -23.66 -18.03
C PRO A 99 -16.42 -24.67 -16.98
N GLY A 100 -17.24 -24.22 -16.04
CA GLY A 100 -17.74 -25.03 -14.93
C GLY A 100 -16.85 -25.08 -13.68
N GLN A 101 -15.57 -24.67 -13.77
CA GLN A 101 -14.71 -24.54 -12.59
C GLN A 101 -15.01 -23.25 -11.82
N CYS A 102 -14.62 -23.24 -10.54
CA CYS A 102 -14.70 -22.05 -9.71
C CYS A 102 -13.32 -21.49 -9.39
N ILE A 103 -13.21 -20.16 -9.48
CA ILE A 103 -12.04 -19.41 -9.05
C ILE A 103 -12.42 -18.69 -7.76
N TYR A 104 -11.68 -18.97 -6.70
CA TYR A 104 -11.77 -18.22 -5.45
C TYR A 104 -10.75 -17.09 -5.49
N TYR A 105 -11.17 -15.93 -5.00
CA TYR A 105 -10.37 -14.73 -4.89
C TYR A 105 -10.23 -14.35 -3.42
N LYS A 106 -9.04 -13.86 -3.09
CA LYS A 106 -8.70 -13.26 -1.81
C LYS A 106 -8.17 -11.86 -2.07
N ILE A 107 -8.85 -10.85 -1.52
CA ILE A 107 -8.37 -9.47 -1.49
C ILE A 107 -8.02 -9.12 -0.05
N THR A 108 -6.76 -8.76 0.19
CA THR A 108 -6.30 -8.23 1.48
C THR A 108 -6.18 -6.72 1.41
N ALA A 109 -6.77 -6.03 2.38
CA ALA A 109 -6.75 -4.60 2.56
C ALA A 109 -6.03 -4.30 3.88
N LYS A 110 -4.77 -3.84 3.80
CA LYS A 110 -3.94 -3.56 4.97
C LYS A 110 -3.85 -2.06 5.21
N ASN A 111 -4.25 -1.62 6.40
CA ASN A 111 -3.93 -0.30 6.91
C ASN A 111 -2.45 -0.27 7.31
N THR A 112 -1.61 0.48 6.59
CA THR A 112 -0.16 0.50 6.84
C THR A 112 0.29 1.55 7.85
N PHE A 113 -0.63 2.37 8.36
CA PHE A 113 -0.32 3.24 9.50
C PHE A 113 -0.03 2.41 10.76
N THR A 114 0.87 2.93 11.59
CA THR A 114 1.26 2.31 12.87
C THR A 114 0.75 3.08 14.09
N GLU A 115 0.36 4.33 13.87
CA GLU A 115 -0.07 5.27 14.91
C GLU A 115 -1.52 5.00 15.30
N THR A 116 -1.81 4.89 16.60
CA THR A 116 -3.10 4.46 17.15
C THR A 116 -4.31 5.32 16.73
N ASN A 117 -4.09 6.57 16.31
CA ASN A 117 -5.13 7.49 15.85
C ASN A 117 -5.36 7.46 14.32
N LYS A 118 -4.70 6.56 13.58
CA LYS A 118 -4.78 6.45 12.12
C LYS A 118 -5.64 5.28 11.66
N THR A 119 -6.81 5.15 12.26
CA THR A 119 -7.85 4.23 11.79
C THR A 119 -8.38 4.71 10.43
N LEU A 120 -8.41 3.81 9.44
CA LEU A 120 -9.10 4.06 8.18
C LEU A 120 -10.58 3.76 8.37
N ASN A 121 -11.45 4.70 8.01
CA ASN A 121 -12.91 4.52 8.10
C ASN A 121 -13.49 4.28 6.71
N THR A 122 -14.53 3.45 6.63
CA THR A 122 -15.27 3.16 5.39
C THR A 122 -14.35 2.70 4.25
N VAL A 123 -13.67 1.57 4.48
CA VAL A 123 -12.82 0.96 3.45
C VAL A 123 -13.69 0.09 2.56
N VAL A 124 -13.88 0.53 1.31
CA VAL A 124 -14.68 -0.18 0.30
C VAL A 124 -13.75 -0.88 -0.69
N VAL A 125 -13.80 -2.20 -0.70
CA VAL A 125 -13.13 -3.05 -1.70
C VAL A 125 -14.13 -3.35 -2.81
N THR A 126 -13.80 -2.97 -4.04
CA THR A 126 -14.66 -3.19 -5.21
C THR A 126 -13.95 -4.10 -6.21
N ASP A 127 -14.69 -5.07 -6.73
CA ASP A 127 -14.25 -5.96 -7.79
C ASP A 127 -15.32 -6.03 -8.89
N ILE A 128 -14.89 -6.09 -10.14
CA ILE A 128 -15.78 -6.11 -11.31
C ILE A 128 -15.24 -7.15 -12.29
N PHE A 129 -16.12 -8.03 -12.78
CA PHE A 129 -15.79 -8.97 -13.85
C PHE A 129 -16.69 -8.80 -15.07
N ASP A 130 -16.19 -9.26 -16.21
CA ASP A 130 -17.01 -9.49 -17.40
C ASP A 130 -17.97 -10.66 -17.16
N THR A 131 -19.26 -10.34 -16.99
CA THR A 131 -20.32 -11.30 -16.68
C THR A 131 -20.60 -12.29 -17.79
N LYS A 132 -20.03 -12.10 -18.99
CA LYS A 132 -20.08 -13.11 -20.07
C LYS A 132 -19.09 -14.25 -19.82
N LYS A 133 -17.98 -13.98 -19.13
CA LYS A 133 -16.90 -14.95 -18.91
C LYS A 133 -17.03 -15.67 -17.58
N VAL A 134 -17.50 -14.98 -16.55
CA VAL A 134 -17.63 -15.52 -15.20
C VAL A 134 -18.92 -15.04 -14.55
N ALA A 135 -19.47 -15.85 -13.65
CA ALA A 135 -20.61 -15.47 -12.79
C ALA A 135 -20.18 -15.48 -11.33
N TYR A 136 -20.47 -14.43 -10.56
CA TYR A 136 -20.25 -14.44 -9.11
C TYR A 136 -21.07 -15.54 -8.43
N ASN A 137 -20.43 -16.21 -7.48
CA ASN A 137 -21.15 -17.04 -6.52
C ASN A 137 -21.62 -16.14 -5.37
N THR A 138 -22.90 -15.75 -5.39
CA THR A 138 -23.48 -14.76 -4.46
C THR A 138 -23.49 -15.20 -2.99
N THR A 139 -23.30 -16.48 -2.70
CA THR A 139 -23.24 -17.01 -1.33
C THR A 139 -21.81 -17.23 -0.84
N SER A 140 -20.80 -16.99 -1.68
CA SER A 140 -19.39 -17.25 -1.37
C SER A 140 -18.69 -16.13 -0.58
N PHE A 141 -19.35 -14.99 -0.38
CA PHE A 141 -18.74 -13.86 0.30
C PHE A 141 -18.41 -14.24 1.74
N SER A 142 -17.16 -14.00 2.14
CA SER A 142 -16.78 -14.02 3.55
C SER A 142 -15.66 -13.03 3.79
N SER A 143 -15.50 -12.63 5.05
CA SER A 143 -14.46 -11.69 5.44
C SER A 143 -13.92 -12.01 6.83
N VAL A 144 -12.66 -11.66 7.06
CA VAL A 144 -11.99 -11.73 8.35
C VAL A 144 -11.14 -10.48 8.56
N THR A 145 -10.84 -10.18 9.81
CA THR A 145 -9.89 -9.14 10.23
C THR A 145 -8.88 -9.77 11.20
N ASP A 146 -7.65 -9.26 11.23
CA ASP A 146 -6.59 -9.79 12.10
C ASP A 146 -6.40 -9.00 13.41
N ASN A 147 -7.09 -7.87 13.58
CA ASN A 147 -6.92 -6.99 14.76
C ASN A 147 -8.26 -6.47 15.33
N GLY A 148 -9.33 -7.25 15.17
CA GLY A 148 -10.59 -7.07 15.89
C GLY A 148 -11.42 -5.85 15.47
N SER A 149 -11.23 -5.29 14.27
CA SER A 149 -12.29 -4.53 13.60
C SER A 149 -13.38 -5.47 13.11
N ALA A 150 -14.57 -4.93 12.84
CA ALA A 150 -15.66 -5.71 12.28
C ALA A 150 -15.28 -6.26 10.89
N VAL A 151 -15.73 -7.48 10.59
CA VAL A 151 -15.58 -8.07 9.25
C VAL A 151 -16.36 -7.26 8.21
N ALA A 152 -15.93 -7.33 6.96
CA ALA A 152 -16.61 -6.58 5.90
C ALA A 152 -18.03 -7.13 5.65
N ASN A 153 -18.95 -6.24 5.31
CA ASN A 153 -20.24 -6.61 4.75
C ASN A 153 -20.13 -6.69 3.23
N GLY A 154 -20.56 -7.82 2.67
CA GLY A 154 -20.57 -8.07 1.23
C GLY A 154 -21.88 -7.63 0.59
N ASN A 155 -21.80 -6.96 -0.54
CA ASN A 155 -22.94 -6.66 -1.40
C ASN A 155 -22.60 -6.98 -2.86
N TYR A 156 -23.51 -7.71 -3.51
CA TYR A 156 -23.42 -8.09 -4.90
C TYR A 156 -24.47 -7.33 -5.70
N ALA A 157 -24.01 -6.40 -6.53
CA ALA A 157 -24.82 -5.66 -7.47
C ALA A 157 -24.20 -5.83 -8.85
N SER A 158 -24.58 -6.91 -9.56
CA SER A 158 -24.01 -7.30 -10.85
C SER A 158 -23.82 -6.08 -11.78
N PRO A 159 -22.62 -5.88 -12.37
CA PRO A 159 -21.46 -6.79 -12.43
C PRO A 159 -20.44 -6.60 -11.28
N THR A 160 -20.84 -5.93 -10.20
CA THR A 160 -19.94 -5.45 -9.16
C THR A 160 -20.11 -6.25 -7.87
N LEU A 161 -18.98 -6.64 -7.29
CA LEU A 161 -18.89 -7.06 -5.89
C LEU A 161 -18.29 -5.92 -5.06
N THR A 162 -18.90 -5.65 -3.92
CA THR A 162 -18.38 -4.72 -2.91
C THR A 162 -18.24 -5.40 -1.56
N GLY A 163 -17.10 -5.23 -0.90
CA GLY A 163 -16.89 -5.56 0.51
C GLY A 163 -16.57 -4.29 1.28
N THR A 164 -17.35 -3.96 2.31
CA THR A 164 -17.15 -2.73 3.09
C THR A 164 -16.76 -3.04 4.52
N PHE A 165 -15.55 -2.62 4.91
CA PHE A 165 -15.13 -2.53 6.31
C PHE A 165 -15.57 -1.16 6.86
N SER A 166 -16.29 -1.15 7.97
CA SER A 166 -16.65 0.12 8.65
C SER A 166 -15.40 0.86 9.12
N SER A 167 -14.39 0.11 9.57
CA SER A 167 -13.06 0.62 9.87
C SER A 167 -12.00 -0.47 9.77
N LEU A 168 -10.74 -0.04 9.61
CA LEU A 168 -9.54 -0.84 9.79
C LEU A 168 -8.58 -0.07 10.70
N LYS A 169 -8.25 -0.65 11.85
CA LYS A 169 -7.30 -0.10 12.82
C LYS A 169 -5.90 -0.01 12.21
N PRO A 170 -5.01 0.81 12.79
CA PRO A 170 -3.60 0.83 12.40
C PRO A 170 -3.01 -0.58 12.39
N SER A 171 -2.23 -0.87 11.34
CA SER A 171 -1.57 -2.16 11.10
C SER A 171 -2.49 -3.36 10.87
N GLU A 172 -3.81 -3.16 10.87
CA GLU A 172 -4.78 -4.22 10.65
C GLU A 172 -4.92 -4.59 9.17
N THR A 173 -5.12 -5.88 8.92
CA THR A 173 -5.49 -6.43 7.62
C THR A 173 -6.93 -6.92 7.66
N GLY A 174 -7.78 -6.29 6.86
CA GLY A 174 -9.07 -6.84 6.47
C GLY A 174 -8.90 -7.74 5.26
N THR A 175 -9.51 -8.92 5.25
CA THR A 175 -9.49 -9.82 4.10
C THR A 175 -10.92 -10.11 3.64
N VAL A 176 -11.13 -10.06 2.33
CA VAL A 176 -12.38 -10.43 1.66
C VAL A 176 -12.12 -11.65 0.78
N TYR A 177 -13.02 -12.63 0.87
CA TYR A 177 -13.06 -13.81 0.03
C TYR A 177 -14.36 -13.85 -0.75
N PHE A 178 -14.28 -14.29 -2.00
CA PHE A 178 -15.42 -14.52 -2.88
C PHE A 178 -15.01 -15.49 -3.98
N SER A 179 -15.97 -16.04 -4.71
CA SER A 179 -15.69 -16.88 -5.86
C SER A 179 -16.55 -16.54 -7.06
N THR A 180 -16.07 -16.95 -8.23
CA THR A 180 -16.80 -16.93 -9.48
C THR A 180 -16.80 -18.32 -10.11
N LYS A 181 -17.83 -18.60 -10.92
CA LYS A 181 -17.89 -19.77 -11.80
C LYS A 181 -17.57 -19.33 -13.22
N VAL A 182 -16.66 -20.05 -13.88
CA VAL A 182 -16.27 -19.80 -15.26
C VAL A 182 -17.39 -20.26 -16.21
N LEU A 183 -17.83 -19.37 -17.09
CA LEU A 183 -18.90 -19.59 -18.08
C LEU A 183 -18.32 -19.93 -19.46
N GLU A 184 -17.29 -19.20 -19.89
CA GLU A 184 -16.61 -19.39 -21.19
C GLU A 184 -15.11 -19.64 -20.99
N THR A 185 -14.48 -20.30 -21.95
CA THR A 185 -13.04 -20.58 -21.91
C THR A 185 -12.25 -19.29 -22.15
N GLY A 186 -11.52 -18.83 -21.13
CA GLY A 186 -10.64 -17.67 -21.25
C GLY A 186 -9.92 -17.38 -19.93
N ALA A 187 -8.75 -16.75 -20.00
CA ALA A 187 -8.04 -16.29 -18.81
C ALA A 187 -8.94 -15.34 -18.00
N ALA A 188 -9.08 -15.58 -16.69
CA ALA A 188 -9.68 -14.61 -15.80
C ALA A 188 -8.71 -13.42 -15.71
N LYS A 189 -9.05 -12.32 -16.37
CA LYS A 189 -8.34 -11.04 -16.23
C LYS A 189 -8.75 -10.34 -14.95
#